data_AF-A0A949XTJ5-F1
#
_entry.id   AF-A0A949XTJ5-F1
#
_cell.length_a   1.000
_cell.length_b   1.000
_cell.length_c   1.000
_cell.angle_alpha   90.00
_cell.angle_beta   90.00
_cell.angle_gamma   90.00
#
_symmetry.space_group_name_H-M   'P 1'
#
loop_
_entity.id
_entity.type
_entity.pdbx_description
1 polymer ?
#
loop_
_entity_poly.entity_id
_entity_poly.type
_entity_poly.pdbx_seq_one_letter_code
_entity_poly.pdbx_strand_id
1 'polypeptide(L)'
;MDDDSHRAEIFLEANPGAVWVQTVEECLARLEEGWDEVHLDHDLGGERYVDLSREDCGMAIVRWLCLTPHPHLKKTRFYIHSHNADAASMMVMQMLVSGFQVEGRPFGSTEAFPPPQLPLSEDRLKRVGRFGWLRRLLDYLSGRQPRPKVDPE
;
A
#
# COMPACT_ATOMS: atom_id res chain seq x y z
N MET A 1 4.32 -8.09 7.81
CA MET A 1 4.71 -7.01 8.72
C MET A 1 3.51 -6.67 9.56
N ASP A 2 3.67 -6.81 10.87
CA ASP A 2 2.63 -6.61 11.87
C ASP A 2 3.36 -6.37 13.21
N ASP A 3 2.92 -5.46 14.06
CA ASP A 3 3.54 -5.18 15.35
C ASP A 3 2.93 -5.99 16.52
N ASP A 4 1.84 -6.70 16.26
CA ASP A 4 1.16 -7.54 17.24
C ASP A 4 1.72 -8.96 17.23
N SER A 5 2.53 -9.26 18.25
CA SER A 5 3.13 -10.58 18.43
C SER A 5 2.13 -11.74 18.46
N HIS A 6 0.90 -11.53 18.94
CA HIS A 6 -0.09 -12.59 19.01
C HIS A 6 -0.67 -12.91 17.63
N ARG A 7 -0.94 -11.88 16.82
CA ARG A 7 -1.35 -12.07 15.41
C ARG A 7 -0.26 -12.74 14.60
N ALA A 8 1.00 -12.35 14.83
CA ALA A 8 2.15 -12.96 14.18
C ALA A 8 2.31 -14.43 14.55
N GLU A 9 2.17 -14.79 15.84
CA GLU A 9 2.23 -16.18 16.31
C GLU A 9 1.20 -17.05 15.60
N ILE A 10 -0.09 -16.64 15.59
CA ILE A 10 -1.16 -17.35 14.89
C ILE A 10 -0.85 -17.52 13.39
N PHE A 11 -0.34 -16.46 12.75
CA PHE A 11 -0.01 -16.53 11.32
C PHE A 11 1.15 -17.49 11.03
N LEU A 12 2.18 -17.49 11.88
CA LEU A 12 3.36 -18.34 11.74
C LEU A 12 3.05 -19.82 12.04
N GLU A 13 2.13 -20.11 12.96
CA GLU A 13 1.63 -21.47 13.19
C GLU A 13 1.00 -22.06 11.93
N ALA A 14 0.21 -21.25 11.21
CA ALA A 14 -0.42 -21.65 9.95
C ALA A 14 0.56 -21.63 8.76
N ASN A 15 1.60 -20.79 8.81
CA ASN A 15 2.56 -20.58 7.73
C ASN A 15 4.02 -20.66 8.25
N PRO A 16 4.56 -21.85 8.57
CA PRO A 16 5.87 -21.98 9.22
C PRO A 16 7.07 -21.46 8.39
N GLY A 17 6.89 -21.30 7.08
CA GLY A 17 7.91 -20.72 6.19
C GLY A 17 7.85 -19.19 6.07
N ALA A 18 6.88 -18.54 6.70
CA ALA A 18 6.75 -17.09 6.65
C ALA A 18 7.80 -16.40 7.53
N VAL A 19 8.13 -15.16 7.16
CA VAL A 19 9.01 -14.29 7.93
C VAL A 19 8.18 -13.18 8.54
N TRP A 20 8.25 -13.06 9.87
CA TRP A 20 7.67 -11.95 10.59
C TRP A 20 8.71 -10.84 10.80
N VAL A 21 8.25 -9.60 10.59
CA VAL A 21 8.99 -8.35 10.81
C VAL A 21 8.00 -7.35 11.43
N GLN A 22 8.51 -6.48 12.30
CA GLN A 22 7.69 -5.57 13.11
C GLN A 22 7.80 -4.12 12.65
N THR A 23 8.91 -3.76 12.01
CA THR A 23 9.17 -2.37 11.60
C THR A 23 9.18 -2.20 10.09
N VAL A 24 8.96 -0.94 9.66
CA VAL A 24 9.10 -0.54 8.26
C VAL A 24 10.51 -0.85 7.73
N GLU A 25 11.54 -0.53 8.52
CA GLU A 25 12.94 -0.76 8.13
C GLU A 25 13.22 -2.24 7.87
N GLU A 26 12.81 -3.12 8.78
CA GLU A 26 12.96 -4.56 8.63
C GLU A 26 12.19 -5.07 7.40
N CYS A 27 10.97 -4.57 7.17
CA CYS A 27 10.17 -4.98 6.03
C CYS A 27 10.80 -4.56 4.71
N LEU A 28 11.28 -3.32 4.61
CA LEU A 28 11.98 -2.83 3.41
C LEU A 28 13.23 -3.66 3.13
N ALA A 29 14.03 -4.00 4.15
CA ALA A 29 15.19 -4.87 3.99
C ALA A 29 14.82 -6.26 3.44
N ARG A 30 13.67 -6.83 3.83
CA ARG A 30 13.19 -8.10 3.27
C ARG A 30 12.64 -7.97 1.86
N LEU A 31 12.05 -6.82 1.49
CA LEU A 31 11.47 -6.60 0.16
C LEU A 31 12.51 -6.36 -0.95
N GLU A 32 13.79 -6.26 -0.60
CA GLU A 32 14.89 -6.37 -1.58
C GLU A 32 14.94 -7.78 -2.22
N GLU A 33 14.38 -8.79 -1.56
CA GLU A 33 14.24 -10.16 -2.07
C GLU A 33 12.85 -10.40 -2.70
N GLY A 34 12.70 -11.49 -3.46
CA GLY A 34 11.43 -11.90 -4.05
C GLY A 34 10.55 -12.68 -3.07
N TRP A 35 9.24 -12.46 -3.12
CA TRP A 35 8.26 -13.13 -2.25
C TRP A 35 7.05 -13.61 -3.05
N ASP A 36 6.51 -14.77 -2.66
CA ASP A 36 5.22 -15.22 -3.20
C ASP A 36 4.06 -14.39 -2.61
N GLU A 37 4.17 -14.04 -1.33
CA GLU A 37 3.11 -13.43 -0.54
C GLU A 37 3.67 -12.47 0.51
N VAL A 38 3.05 -11.29 0.64
CA VAL A 38 3.44 -10.25 1.61
C VAL A 38 2.19 -9.69 2.27
N HIS A 39 2.14 -9.76 3.59
CA HIS A 39 1.10 -9.14 4.41
C HIS A 39 1.64 -7.86 5.04
N LEU A 40 0.92 -6.75 4.91
CA LEU A 40 1.30 -5.43 5.44
C LEU A 40 0.20 -4.90 6.34
N ASP A 41 0.51 -4.69 7.61
CA ASP A 41 -0.30 -3.84 8.49
C ASP A 41 0.02 -2.36 8.23
N HIS A 42 -1.02 -1.53 8.15
CA HIS A 42 -0.85 -0.07 8.14
C HIS A 42 -0.48 0.46 9.52
N ASP A 43 -1.16 -0.07 10.54
CA ASP A 43 -1.14 0.45 11.90
C ASP A 43 0.03 -0.18 12.67
N LEU A 44 1.08 0.58 12.95
CA LEU A 44 2.29 0.11 13.63
C LEU A 44 2.59 0.94 14.89
N GLY A 45 3.43 0.41 15.78
CA GLY A 45 3.89 1.07 17.00
C GLY A 45 2.94 0.93 18.19
N GLY A 46 2.02 -0.04 18.16
CA GLY A 46 0.95 -0.23 19.14
C GLY A 46 -0.20 0.77 18.98
N GLU A 47 -0.20 1.56 17.90
CA GLU A 47 -1.18 2.59 17.62
C GLU A 47 -2.18 2.10 16.57
N ARG A 48 -3.42 2.61 16.62
CA ARG A 48 -4.46 2.38 15.59
C ARG A 48 -4.83 3.71 14.96
N TYR A 49 -5.27 3.66 13.70
CA TYR A 49 -5.64 4.84 12.92
C TYR A 49 -4.46 5.78 12.69
N VAL A 50 -3.30 5.19 12.41
CA VAL A 50 -2.05 5.91 12.20
C VAL A 50 -2.17 6.83 10.98
N ASP A 51 -1.59 8.03 11.08
CA ASP A 51 -1.56 9.01 9.98
C ASP A 51 -0.82 8.43 8.76
N LEU A 52 -1.43 8.51 7.58
CA LEU A 52 -0.88 8.03 6.32
C LEU A 52 0.48 8.64 5.96
N SER A 53 0.79 9.85 6.44
CA SER A 53 2.02 10.59 6.15
C SER A 53 3.22 10.15 7.00
N ARG A 54 3.00 9.33 8.04
CA ARG A 54 4.08 8.83 8.89
C ARG A 54 5.03 7.90 8.13
N GLU A 55 6.32 7.95 8.49
CA GLU A 55 7.36 7.12 7.88
C GLU A 55 7.55 5.77 8.59
N ASP A 56 6.93 5.60 9.76
CA ASP A 56 6.95 4.39 10.59
C ASP A 56 5.63 3.61 10.53
N CYS A 57 4.88 3.71 9.42
CA CYS A 57 3.63 3.00 9.19
C CYS A 57 3.64 2.22 7.86
N GLY A 58 2.66 1.34 7.64
CA GLY A 58 2.60 0.53 6.41
C GLY A 58 2.53 1.35 5.12
N MET A 59 1.97 2.56 5.15
CA MET A 59 1.96 3.45 3.99
C MET A 59 3.37 3.86 3.52
N ALA A 60 4.37 3.89 4.42
CA ALA A 60 5.76 4.16 4.02
C ALA A 60 6.31 3.12 3.05
N ILE A 61 5.97 1.83 3.28
CA ILE A 61 6.33 0.73 2.38
C ILE A 61 5.62 0.88 1.03
N VAL A 62 4.34 1.26 1.05
CA VAL A 62 3.58 1.49 -0.18
C VAL A 62 4.18 2.63 -1.00
N ARG A 63 4.59 3.73 -0.35
CA ARG A 63 5.29 4.82 -1.02
C ARG A 63 6.59 4.32 -1.68
N TRP A 64 7.39 3.54 -0.97
CA TRP A 64 8.62 2.95 -1.51
C TRP A 64 8.35 2.00 -2.70
N LEU A 65 7.36 1.11 -2.59
CA LEU A 65 6.95 0.18 -3.65
C LEU A 65 6.48 0.93 -4.91
N CYS A 66 5.82 2.07 -4.74
CA CYS A 66 5.25 2.85 -5.83
C CYS A 66 6.22 3.87 -6.44
N LEU A 67 7.27 4.27 -5.71
CA LEU A 67 8.21 5.30 -6.15
C LEU A 67 9.16 4.81 -7.25
N THR A 68 9.62 3.56 -7.15
CA THR A 68 10.55 2.95 -8.11
C THR A 68 10.06 1.58 -8.59
N PRO A 69 10.46 1.13 -9.80
CA PRO A 69 10.10 -0.21 -10.26
C PRO A 69 10.77 -1.31 -9.45
N HIS A 70 9.99 -2.31 -9.02
CA HIS A 70 10.45 -3.54 -8.37
C HIS A 70 10.04 -4.78 -9.18
N PRO A 71 10.78 -5.15 -10.24
CA PRO A 71 10.37 -6.23 -11.14
C PRO A 71 10.21 -7.59 -10.46
N HIS A 72 11.07 -7.88 -9.46
CA HIS A 72 11.04 -9.13 -8.70
C HIS A 72 9.77 -9.30 -7.87
N LEU A 73 9.12 -8.19 -7.49
CA LEU A 73 7.89 -8.19 -6.70
C LEU A 73 6.61 -8.17 -7.55
N LYS A 74 6.70 -8.19 -8.89
CA LYS A 74 5.51 -8.06 -9.75
C LYS A 74 4.56 -9.25 -9.70
N LYS A 75 5.05 -10.41 -9.28
CA LYS A 75 4.24 -11.62 -9.10
C LYS A 75 3.82 -11.85 -7.65
N THR A 76 4.32 -11.04 -6.71
CA THR A 76 3.99 -11.12 -5.30
C THR A 76 2.54 -10.75 -5.07
N ARG A 77 1.84 -11.55 -4.26
CA ARG A 77 0.49 -11.22 -3.76
C ARG A 77 0.64 -10.38 -2.50
N PHE A 78 0.08 -9.18 -2.51
CA PHE A 78 0.07 -8.30 -1.35
C PHE A 78 -1.29 -8.33 -0.64
N TYR A 79 -1.27 -8.45 0.68
CA TYR A 79 -2.45 -8.36 1.54
C TYR A 79 -2.28 -7.18 2.49
N ILE A 80 -3.22 -6.23 2.46
CA ILE A 80 -3.22 -5.06 3.34
C ILE A 80 -4.19 -5.30 4.49
N HIS A 81 -3.68 -5.27 5.72
CA HIS A 81 -4.45 -5.28 6.95
C HIS A 81 -4.40 -3.90 7.60
N SER A 82 -5.48 -3.49 8.25
CA SER A 82 -5.55 -2.23 9.03
C SER A 82 -6.82 -2.18 9.87
N HIS A 83 -6.77 -1.47 10.99
CA HIS A 83 -7.95 -1.00 11.72
C HIS A 83 -8.56 0.28 11.11
N ASN A 84 -7.83 0.95 10.21
CA ASN A 84 -8.23 2.12 9.47
C ASN A 84 -8.60 1.76 8.01
N ALA A 85 -9.90 1.61 7.75
CA ALA A 85 -10.40 1.22 6.43
C ALA A 85 -10.03 2.23 5.31
N ASP A 86 -9.96 3.53 5.63
CA ASP A 86 -9.55 4.56 4.68
C ASP A 86 -8.07 4.40 4.32
N ALA A 87 -7.23 4.11 5.32
CA ALA A 87 -5.81 3.86 5.09
C ALA A 87 -5.58 2.60 4.24
N ALA A 88 -6.24 1.49 4.58
CA ALA A 88 -6.19 0.27 3.78
C ALA A 88 -6.62 0.52 2.33
N SER A 89 -7.72 1.26 2.13
CA SER A 89 -8.23 1.62 0.79
C SER A 89 -7.20 2.42 -0.01
N MET A 90 -6.55 3.39 0.63
CA MET A 90 -5.51 4.20 -0.01
C MET A 90 -4.27 3.38 -0.38
N MET A 91 -3.82 2.47 0.50
CA MET A 91 -2.69 1.58 0.23
C MET A 91 -2.98 0.67 -0.97
N VAL A 92 -4.14 0.00 -0.95
CA VAL A 92 -4.61 -0.86 -2.04
C VAL A 92 -4.68 -0.07 -3.35
N MET A 93 -5.28 1.12 -3.35
CA MET A 93 -5.39 1.95 -4.55
C MET A 93 -4.01 2.30 -5.13
N GLN A 94 -3.07 2.77 -4.32
CA GLN A 94 -1.73 3.14 -4.81
C GLN A 94 -0.99 1.95 -5.41
N MET A 95 -1.06 0.79 -4.75
CA MET A 95 -0.41 -0.44 -5.22
C MET A 95 -1.04 -0.98 -6.51
N LEU A 96 -2.38 -0.99 -6.61
CA LEU A 96 -3.09 -1.40 -7.82
C LEU A 96 -2.67 -0.55 -9.03
N VAL A 97 -2.67 0.78 -8.88
CA VAL A 97 -2.33 1.66 -10.01
C VAL A 97 -0.83 1.61 -10.36
N SER A 98 0.03 1.26 -9.39
CA SER A 98 1.44 0.93 -9.62
C SER A 98 1.66 -0.45 -10.25
N GLY A 99 0.58 -1.21 -10.47
CA GLY A 99 0.56 -2.50 -11.14
C GLY A 99 1.08 -3.64 -10.26
N PHE A 100 0.78 -3.61 -8.96
CA PHE A 100 0.97 -4.73 -8.05
C PHE A 100 -0.32 -5.51 -7.86
N GLN A 101 -0.21 -6.80 -7.55
CA GLN A 101 -1.35 -7.62 -7.15
C GLN A 101 -1.59 -7.40 -5.67
N VAL A 102 -2.69 -6.76 -5.31
CA VAL A 102 -2.96 -6.37 -3.93
C VAL A 102 -4.44 -6.55 -3.58
N GLU A 103 -4.71 -6.99 -2.37
CA GLU A 103 -6.05 -7.14 -1.79
C GLU A 103 -6.05 -6.55 -0.38
N GLY A 104 -7.09 -5.80 -0.03
CA GLY A 104 -7.29 -5.38 1.36
C GLY A 104 -8.08 -6.44 2.13
N ARG A 105 -7.65 -6.80 3.34
CA ARG A 105 -8.31 -7.75 4.23
C ARG A 105 -8.39 -7.16 5.65
N PRO A 106 -9.57 -6.73 6.12
CA PRO A 106 -9.72 -6.30 7.50
C PRO A 106 -9.31 -7.40 8.49
N PHE A 107 -8.85 -7.01 9.68
CA PHE A 107 -8.61 -7.97 10.74
C PHE A 107 -9.91 -8.67 11.15
N GLY A 108 -9.84 -9.99 11.37
CA GLY A 108 -10.96 -10.80 11.81
C GLY A 108 -11.99 -11.14 10.73
N SER A 109 -11.76 -10.77 9.46
CA SER A 109 -12.58 -11.21 8.33
C SER A 109 -11.81 -12.15 7.41
N THR A 110 -12.48 -13.19 6.94
CA THR A 110 -12.00 -14.02 5.82
C THR A 110 -12.33 -13.42 4.46
N GLU A 111 -13.15 -12.36 4.44
CA GLU A 111 -13.57 -11.68 3.22
C GLU A 111 -12.63 -10.51 2.88
N ALA A 112 -12.29 -10.42 1.60
CA ALA A 112 -11.63 -9.27 1.00
C ALA A 112 -12.50 -8.01 1.11
N PHE A 113 -11.89 -6.83 1.18
CA PHE A 113 -12.62 -5.63 0.77
C PHE A 113 -13.08 -5.80 -0.69
N PRO A 114 -14.31 -5.38 -1.04
CA PRO A 114 -14.70 -5.32 -2.44
C PRO A 114 -13.69 -4.42 -3.17
N PRO A 115 -13.22 -4.81 -4.37
CA PRO A 115 -12.23 -4.02 -5.09
C PRO A 115 -12.76 -2.59 -5.23
N PRO A 116 -11.94 -1.55 -4.98
CA PRO A 116 -12.38 -0.19 -5.18
C PRO A 116 -12.90 -0.06 -6.62
N GLN A 117 -14.13 0.41 -6.78
CA GLN A 117 -14.73 0.67 -8.08
C GLN A 117 -13.97 1.85 -8.72
N LEU A 118 -12.84 1.56 -9.36
CA LEU A 118 -12.05 2.58 -10.04
C LEU A 118 -12.90 3.17 -11.18
N PRO A 119 -13.14 4.50 -11.24
CA PRO A 119 -13.90 5.10 -12.33
C PRO A 119 -13.09 5.25 -13.63
N LEU A 120 -12.00 4.49 -13.79
CA LEU A 120 -11.01 4.73 -14.84
C LEU A 120 -10.66 3.41 -15.52
N SER A 121 -11.23 3.19 -16.69
CA SER A 121 -10.85 2.10 -17.59
C SER A 121 -9.34 2.14 -17.89
N GLU A 122 -8.74 0.97 -18.10
CA GLU A 122 -7.33 0.79 -18.42
C GLU A 122 -6.83 1.74 -19.55
N ASP A 123 -7.72 2.08 -20.49
CA ASP A 123 -7.45 2.96 -21.63
C ASP A 123 -7.22 4.44 -21.28
N ARG A 124 -7.62 4.87 -20.07
CA ARG A 124 -7.40 6.24 -19.59
C ARG A 124 -6.08 6.35 -18.81
N LEU A 125 -5.66 5.29 -18.13
CA LEU A 125 -4.36 5.19 -17.43
C LEU A 125 -3.17 5.19 -18.41
N LYS A 126 -3.32 4.57 -19.59
CA LYS A 126 -2.29 4.61 -20.65
C LYS A 126 -2.08 6.02 -21.24
N ARG A 127 -3.12 6.86 -21.23
CA ARG A 127 -3.11 8.21 -21.85
C ARG A 127 -2.50 9.32 -20.98
N VAL A 128 -2.50 9.18 -19.66
CA VAL A 128 -1.99 10.24 -18.76
C VAL A 128 -0.49 10.09 -18.46
N GLY A 129 0.13 8.99 -18.90
CA GLY A 129 1.50 8.62 -18.53
C GLY A 129 1.57 8.26 -17.05
N ARG A 130 2.15 7.11 -16.71
CA ARG A 130 2.24 6.59 -15.34
C ARG A 130 2.75 7.59 -14.30
N PHE A 131 3.55 8.58 -14.72
CA PHE A 131 4.10 9.63 -13.86
C PHE A 131 3.23 10.89 -13.72
N GLY A 132 2.35 11.19 -14.70
CA GLY A 132 1.60 12.45 -14.74
C GLY A 132 0.44 12.50 -13.73
N TRP A 133 -0.22 11.37 -13.50
CA TRP A 133 -1.32 11.27 -12.54
C TRP A 133 -0.80 11.04 -11.10
N LEU A 134 0.28 10.27 -10.93
CA LEU A 134 0.93 10.02 -9.63
C LEU A 134 1.44 11.34 -9.04
N ARG A 135 2.03 12.21 -9.87
CA ARG A 135 2.43 13.56 -9.48
C ARG A 135 1.23 14.45 -9.07
N ARG A 136 0.10 14.36 -9.78
CA ARG A 136 -1.13 15.09 -9.39
C ARG A 136 -1.76 14.57 -8.10
N LEU A 137 -1.68 13.26 -7.85
CA LEU A 137 -2.13 12.67 -6.59
C LEU A 137 -1.22 13.11 -5.43
N LEU A 138 0.09 13.12 -5.62
CA LEU A 138 1.05 13.66 -4.65
C LEU A 138 0.85 15.17 -4.41
N ASP A 139 0.55 15.96 -5.45
CA ASP A 139 0.22 17.39 -5.31
C ASP A 139 -1.07 17.59 -4.50
N TYR A 140 -2.09 16.73 -4.72
CA TYR A 140 -3.34 16.75 -3.97
C TYR A 140 -3.15 16.36 -2.50
N LEU A 141 -2.38 15.30 -2.23
CA LEU A 141 -2.10 14.82 -0.87
C LEU A 141 -1.16 15.76 -0.08
N SER A 142 -0.33 16.56 -0.77
CA SER A 142 0.53 17.58 -0.15
C SER A 142 -0.15 18.94 0.05
N GLY A 143 -1.46 19.05 -0.24
CA GLY A 143 -2.22 20.30 -0.09
C GLY A 143 -1.88 21.39 -1.11
N ARG A 144 -1.15 21.06 -2.19
CA ARG A 144 -0.82 22.01 -3.26
C ARG A 144 -1.94 22.04 -4.30
N GLN A 145 -2.86 22.99 -4.17
CA GLN A 145 -3.83 23.27 -5.23
C GLN A 145 -3.10 23.77 -6.50
N PRO A 146 -3.40 23.21 -7.69
CA PRO A 146 -2.90 23.78 -8.94
C PRO A 146 -3.49 25.18 -9.10
N ARG A 147 -2.63 26.19 -9.34
CA ARG A 147 -3.09 27.56 -9.60
C ARG A 147 -4.02 27.55 -10.82
N PRO A 148 -5.16 28.25 -10.78
CA PRO A 148 -6.02 28.37 -11.94
C PRO A 148 -5.22 28.96 -13.10
N LYS A 149 -5.35 28.35 -14.28
CA LYS A 149 -4.81 28.92 -15.52
C LYS A 149 -5.51 30.26 -15.72
N VAL A 150 -4.71 31.33 -15.70
CA VAL A 150 -5.14 32.63 -16.19
C VAL A 150 -5.08 32.51 -17.71
N ASP A 151 -6.24 32.55 -18.37
CA ASP A 151 -6.29 32.63 -19.82
C ASP A 151 -5.74 34.01 -20.24
N PRO A 152 -4.83 34.07 -21.21
CA PRO A 152 -4.33 35.35 -21.72
C PRO A 152 -5.42 36.05 -22.54
N GLU A 153 -5.60 37.35 -22.27
CA GLU A 153 -6.42 38.29 -23.06
C GLU A 153 -5.96 38.42 -24.52
#